data_AF-A0A0B0MD06-F1
#
_entry.id   AF-A0A0B0MD06-F1
#
_cell.length_a   1.000
_cell.length_b   1.000
_cell.length_c   1.000
_cell.angle_alpha   90.00
_cell.angle_beta   90.00
_cell.angle_gamma   90.00
#
_symmetry.space_group_name_H-M   'P 1'
#
loop_
_entity.id
_entity.type
_entity.pdbx_description
1 polymer ?
#
loop_
_entity_poly.entity_id
_entity_poly.type
_entity_poly.pdbx_seq_one_letter_code
_entity_poly.pdbx_strand_id
1 'polypeptide(L)'
;MGCFTLLAGLQIAPEVLKDKGYDGTTSDIWSCGVIRFVLMAGYLPFDEPSLIGLYKKIWEASFSCPSWFSSGARNLIKRILNPNPLIV
;
A
#
# COMPACT_ATOMS: atom_id res chain seq x y z
N MET A 1 17.44 -5.44 -9.87
CA MET A 1 16.59 -5.41 -11.09
C MET A 1 15.65 -6.63 -11.13
N GLY A 2 15.10 -7.02 -9.98
CA GLY A 2 14.23 -8.19 -9.85
C GLY A 2 13.08 -7.83 -8.91
N CYS A 3 11.91 -8.40 -9.17
CA CYS A 3 10.62 -8.19 -8.50
C CYS A 3 9.85 -6.88 -8.78
N PHE A 4 10.50 -5.75 -9.06
CA PHE A 4 9.77 -4.48 -9.29
C PHE A 4 8.97 -4.41 -10.61
N THR A 5 9.37 -5.16 -11.64
CA THR A 5 8.80 -4.99 -12.98
C THR A 5 7.52 -5.79 -13.23
N LEU A 6 7.19 -6.80 -12.40
CA LEU A 6 5.95 -7.59 -12.62
C LEU A 6 4.70 -6.95 -11.98
N LEU A 7 4.87 -5.93 -11.12
CA LEU A 7 3.80 -5.16 -10.48
C LEU A 7 3.80 -3.67 -10.87
N ALA A 8 4.56 -3.29 -11.92
CA ALA A 8 4.75 -1.90 -12.34
C ALA A 8 3.47 -1.15 -12.79
N GLY A 9 2.29 -1.79 -12.76
CA GLY A 9 1.00 -1.14 -12.96
C GLY A 9 0.26 -0.72 -11.67
N LEU A 10 0.75 -1.09 -10.48
CA LEU A 10 -0.11 -1.11 -9.29
C LEU A 10 0.46 -0.45 -8.03
N GLN A 11 1.07 0.72 -8.18
CA GLN A 11 1.29 1.74 -7.12
C GLN A 11 2.72 1.88 -6.60
N ILE A 12 3.27 3.07 -6.87
CA ILE A 12 4.56 3.53 -6.36
C ILE A 12 4.38 3.95 -4.90
N ALA A 13 5.19 3.39 -4.00
CA ALA A 13 5.16 3.77 -2.58
C ALA A 13 5.50 5.26 -2.41
N PRO A 14 4.83 5.99 -1.50
CA PRO A 14 4.91 7.45 -1.40
C PRO A 14 6.34 7.97 -1.16
N GLU A 15 7.21 7.20 -0.52
CA GLU A 15 8.63 7.53 -0.35
C GLU A 15 9.41 7.57 -1.67
N VAL A 16 9.06 6.74 -2.64
CA VAL A 16 9.69 6.70 -3.97
C VAL A 16 9.34 7.95 -4.78
N LEU A 17 8.14 8.51 -4.56
CA LEU A 17 7.74 9.79 -5.17
C LEU A 17 8.45 11.00 -4.53
N LYS A 18 9.03 10.83 -3.34
CA LYS A 18 9.60 11.93 -2.54
C LYS A 18 11.08 12.21 -2.83
N ASP A 19 11.73 11.43 -3.71
CA ASP A 19 13.14 11.55 -4.11
C ASP A 19 14.14 11.61 -2.93
N LYS A 20 13.75 11.11 -1.74
CA LYS A 20 14.54 11.21 -0.50
C LYS A 20 15.32 9.94 -0.15
N GLY A 21 15.52 9.06 -1.12
CA GLY A 21 16.17 7.77 -0.92
C GLY A 21 15.15 6.65 -0.81
N TYR A 22 15.24 5.72 -1.74
CA TYR A 22 14.47 4.49 -1.79
C TYR A 22 14.99 3.53 -0.71
N ASP A 23 14.18 3.25 0.31
CA ASP A 23 14.40 2.11 1.20
C ASP A 23 13.61 0.93 0.63
N GLY A 24 14.31 -0.01 -0.01
CA GLY A 24 13.67 -1.19 -0.60
C GLY A 24 12.92 -2.04 0.42
N THR A 25 13.32 -1.99 1.70
CA THR A 25 12.69 -2.76 2.77
C THR A 25 11.28 -2.25 3.06
N THR A 26 11.09 -0.93 3.12
CA THR A 26 9.76 -0.34 3.37
C THR A 26 8.84 -0.54 2.18
N SER A 27 9.39 -0.47 0.97
CA SER A 27 8.65 -0.71 -0.28
C SER A 27 8.14 -2.16 -0.38
N ASP A 28 8.96 -3.14 0.00
CA ASP A 28 8.57 -4.55 0.04
C ASP A 28 7.48 -4.81 1.10
N ILE A 29 7.61 -4.21 2.29
CA ILE A 29 6.62 -4.32 3.37
C ILE A 29 5.27 -3.76 2.91
N TRP A 30 5.26 -2.58 2.28
CA TRP A 30 4.05 -1.98 1.73
C TRP A 30 3.38 -2.90 0.70
N SER A 31 4.18 -3.41 -0.25
CA SER A 31 3.70 -4.33 -1.30
C SER A 31 3.11 -5.61 -0.71
N CYS A 32 3.75 -6.19 0.30
CA CYS A 32 3.19 -7.33 1.04
C CYS A 32 1.85 -6.98 1.72
N GLY A 33 1.71 -5.77 2.25
CA GLY A 33 0.47 -5.26 2.83
C GLY A 33 -0.68 -5.21 1.82
N VAL A 34 -0.41 -4.70 0.62
CA VAL A 34 -1.38 -4.62 -0.48
C VAL A 34 -1.80 -6.03 -0.91
N ILE A 35 -0.85 -6.94 -1.14
CA ILE A 35 -1.13 -8.34 -1.50
C ILE A 35 -2.00 -9.00 -0.42
N ARG A 36 -1.65 -8.82 0.85
CA ARG A 36 -2.43 -9.39 1.96
C ARG A 36 -3.85 -8.83 2.00
N PHE A 37 -4.04 -7.54 1.74
CA PHE A 37 -5.37 -6.95 1.62
C PHE A 37 -6.17 -7.64 0.52
N VAL A 38 -5.61 -7.75 -0.69
CA VAL A 38 -6.28 -8.35 -1.85
C VAL A 38 -6.68 -9.79 -1.56
N LEU A 39 -5.79 -10.58 -0.95
CA LEU A 39 -6.09 -11.97 -0.58
C LEU A 39 -7.26 -12.11 0.41
N MET A 40 -7.47 -11.13 1.28
CA MET A 40 -8.55 -11.15 2.29
C MET A 40 -9.84 -10.45 1.82
N ALA A 41 -9.73 -9.41 0.99
CA ALA A 41 -10.84 -8.57 0.56
C ALA A 41 -11.41 -8.97 -0.81
N GLY A 42 -10.58 -9.54 -1.69
CA GLY A 42 -10.94 -9.85 -3.08
C GLY A 42 -10.92 -8.63 -4.02
N TYR A 43 -10.46 -7.47 -3.55
CA TYR A 43 -10.35 -6.24 -4.33
C TYR A 43 -9.16 -5.38 -3.85
N LEU A 44 -8.81 -4.34 -4.61
CA LEU A 44 -7.68 -3.47 -4.30
C LEU A 44 -7.99 -2.48 -3.18
N PRO A 45 -7.07 -2.24 -2.23
CA PRO A 45 -7.29 -1.26 -1.16
C PRO A 45 -7.45 0.17 -1.72
N PHE A 46 -6.84 0.43 -2.87
CA PHE A 46 -6.85 1.71 -3.56
C PHE A 46 -7.20 1.47 -5.02
N ASP A 47 -8.36 1.98 -5.43
CA ASP A 47 -8.82 1.94 -6.81
C ASP A 47 -9.41 3.32 -7.14
N GLU A 48 -8.90 3.95 -8.19
CA GLU A 48 -9.30 5.28 -8.65
C GLU A 48 -9.09 5.39 -10.17
N PRO A 49 -10.03 6.01 -10.91
CA PRO A 49 -9.92 6.15 -12.36
C PRO A 49 -8.86 7.17 -12.78
N SER A 50 -8.53 8.13 -11.90
CA SER A 50 -7.47 9.12 -12.17
C SER A 50 -6.19 8.75 -11.43
N LEU A 51 -5.06 8.79 -12.13
CA LEU A 51 -3.75 8.57 -11.50
C LEU A 51 -3.51 9.56 -10.34
N ILE A 52 -3.94 10.81 -10.49
CA ILE A 52 -3.82 11.84 -9.45
C ILE A 52 -4.62 11.46 -8.21
N GLY A 53 -5.86 10.98 -8.36
CA GLY A 53 -6.69 10.51 -7.25
C GLY A 53 -6.12 9.25 -6.60
N LEU A 54 -5.57 8.34 -7.41
CA LEU A 54 -4.90 7.13 -6.93
C LEU A 54 -3.69 7.49 -6.05
N TYR A 55 -2.80 8.35 -6.54
CA TYR A 55 -1.63 8.83 -5.79
C TYR A 55 -2.02 9.54 -4.50
N LYS A 56 -3.09 10.35 -4.53
CA LYS A 56 -3.61 11.00 -3.33
C LYS A 56 -4.08 9.97 -2.29
N LYS A 57 -4.85 8.95 -2.69
CA LYS A 57 -5.28 7.90 -1.76
C LYS A 57 -4.12 7.09 -1.19
N ILE A 58 -3.11 6.77 -1.99
CA ILE A 58 -1.89 6.08 -1.52
C ILE A 58 -1.18 6.94 -0.48
N TRP A 59 -0.97 8.23 -0.78
CA TRP A 59 -0.27 9.16 0.08
C TRP A 59 -0.98 9.37 1.43
N GLU A 60 -2.31 9.44 1.40
CA GLU A 60 -3.14 9.55 2.59
C GLU A 60 -3.40 8.19 3.28
N ALA A 61 -2.98 7.08 2.67
CA ALA A 61 -3.40 5.71 3.00
C ALA A 61 -4.92 5.61 3.25
N SER A 62 -5.69 6.26 2.37
CA SER A 62 -7.14 6.31 2.42
C SER A 62 -7.73 5.05 1.76
N PHE A 63 -7.98 4.03 2.59
CA PHE A 63 -8.65 2.79 2.21
C PHE A 63 -9.62 2.31 3.29
N SER A 64 -10.61 1.52 2.87
CA SER A 64 -11.62 0.95 3.76
C SER A 64 -11.49 -0.57 3.81
N CYS A 65 -11.32 -1.11 5.02
CA CYS A 65 -11.34 -2.55 5.22
C CYS A 65 -12.78 -3.07 5.21
N PRO A 66 -13.04 -4.25 4.61
CA PRO A 66 -14.33 -4.91 4.69
C PRO A 66 -14.79 -5.20 6.13
N SER A 67 -16.10 -5.36 6.30
CA SER A 67 -16.71 -5.70 7.59
C SER A 67 -16.28 -7.07 8.13
N TRP A 68 -16.03 -8.03 7.25
CA TRP A 68 -15.60 -9.40 7.60
C TRP A 68 -14.14 -9.51 8.05
N PHE A 69 -13.35 -8.44 7.96
CA PHE A 69 -12.01 -8.46 8.55
C PHE A 69 -12.12 -8.58 10.07
N SER A 70 -11.23 -9.37 10.69
CA SER A 70 -11.09 -9.32 12.15
C SER A 70 -10.48 -7.97 12.58
N SER A 71 -10.70 -7.58 13.84
CA SER A 71 -10.07 -6.38 14.40
C SER A 71 -8.53 -6.44 14.29
N GLY A 72 -7.94 -7.60 14.55
CA GLY A 72 -6.51 -7.84 14.39
C GLY A 72 -6.03 -7.69 12.94
N ALA A 73 -6.76 -8.24 11.97
CA ALA A 73 -6.41 -8.11 10.55
C ALA A 73 -6.48 -6.64 10.09
N ARG A 74 -7.52 -5.90 10.50
CA ARG A 74 -7.63 -4.46 10.20
C ARG A 74 -6.45 -3.67 10.77
N ASN A 75 -6.10 -3.91 12.03
CA ASN A 75 -5.00 -3.21 12.69
C ASN A 75 -3.66 -3.52 12.04
N LEU A 76 -3.41 -4.78 11.68
CA LEU A 76 -2.18 -5.18 11.01
C LEU A 76 -2.05 -4.51 9.63
N ILE A 77 -3.09 -4.56 8.81
CA ILE A 77 -3.08 -3.92 7.48
C ILE A 77 -2.87 -2.40 7.61
N LYS A 78 -3.56 -1.74 8.54
CA LYS A 78 -3.39 -0.29 8.77
C LYS A 78 -1.97 0.09 9.21
N ARG A 79 -1.28 -0.78 9.94
CA ARG A 79 0.11 -0.55 10.33
C ARG A 79 1.07 -0.74 9.16
N ILE A 80 0.86 -1.78 8.36
CA ILE A 80 1.71 -2.07 7.19
C ILE A 80 1.53 -1.00 6.11
N LEU A 81 0.30 -0.58 5.85
CA LEU A 81 -0.04 0.46 4.86
C LEU A 81 -0.01 1.87 5.48
N ASN A 82 0.82 2.11 6.48
CA ASN A 82 1.01 3.45 7.04
C ASN A 82 2.05 4.22 6.19
N PRO A 83 1.70 5.39 5.63
CA PRO A 83 2.58 6.14 4.74
C PRO A 83 3.72 6.84 5.49
N ASN A 84 3.73 6.80 6.83
CA ASN A 84 4.84 7.26 7.64
C ASN A 84 5.80 6.09 7.96
N PRO A 85 6.98 6.02 7.33
CA PRO A 85 7.95 4.94 7.56
C PRO A 85 8.61 5.02 8.95
N LEU A 86 8.41 6.10 9.72
CA LEU A 86 8.97 6.26 11.07
C LEU A 86 8.20 5.51 12.16
N ILE A 87 7.10 4.82 11.81
CA ILE A 87 6.21 4.13 12.76
C ILE A 87 6.31 2.60 12.63
N VAL A 88 7.11 2.11 11.67
CA VAL A 88 7.38 0.68 11.47
C VAL A 88 8.63 0.26 12.25
#